data_AF-A0A8X6I2Q2-F1
#
_entry.id   AF-A0A8X6I2Q2-F1
#
_cell.length_a   1.000
_cell.length_b   1.000
_cell.length_c   1.000
_cell.angle_alpha   90.00
_cell.angle_beta   90.00
_cell.angle_gamma   90.00
#
_symmetry.space_group_name_H-M   'P 1'
#
loop_
_entity.id
_entity.type
_entity.pdbx_description
1 polymer ?
#
loop_
_entity_poly.entity_id
_entity_poly.type
_entity_poly.pdbx_seq_one_letter_code
_entity_poly.pdbx_strand_id
1 'polypeptide(L)'
;MIRGGVLFPGTDHIDQWNKIIEQLGTPSQEFMKRLQPTVRNYVENRPKYTGYVFEKLFPDVLFPADSSEHSRLKASQARDLLCKMLVIDPEKRISVENALLHPYINVWYDEAEVNAVSSAPAPAPYDHSVDEREHTVQQWKELIYQEVLEYEQTHNTLGIRPVGSHLNSQTGKMSFLIQA
;
A
#
# COMPACT_ATOMS: atom_id res chain seq x y z
N MET A 1 4.47 10.59 13.77
CA MET A 1 5.93 10.78 13.72
C MET A 1 6.35 12.23 13.99
N ILE A 2 5.96 13.23 13.18
CA ILE A 2 6.45 14.63 13.36
C ILE A 2 5.63 15.48 14.34
N ARG A 3 4.30 15.58 14.17
CA ARG A 3 3.44 16.39 15.08
C ARG A 3 2.96 15.66 16.35
N GLY A 4 3.23 14.35 16.47
CA GLY A 4 2.76 13.52 17.58
C GLY A 4 1.25 13.20 17.60
N GLY A 5 0.39 14.03 17.00
CA GLY A 5 -1.06 13.83 16.88
C GLY A 5 -1.57 13.55 15.47
N VAL A 6 -2.86 13.20 15.36
CA VAL A 6 -3.57 13.04 14.08
C VAL A 6 -3.61 14.38 13.35
N LEU A 7 -3.21 14.39 12.07
CA LEU A 7 -3.09 15.63 11.30
C LEU A 7 -4.45 16.26 10.96
N PHE A 8 -5.45 15.41 10.69
CA PHE A 8 -6.81 15.81 10.35
C PHE A 8 -7.78 15.00 11.23
N PRO A 9 -8.01 15.41 12.49
CA PRO A 9 -8.86 14.67 13.42
C PRO A 9 -10.34 15.00 13.17
N GLY A 10 -10.94 14.41 12.13
CA GLY A 10 -12.36 14.55 11.83
C GLY A 10 -13.23 13.57 12.62
N THR A 11 -14.40 14.01 13.06
CA THR A 11 -15.38 13.14 13.74
C THR A 11 -16.31 12.38 12.79
N ASP A 12 -16.44 12.88 11.55
CA ASP A 12 -17.20 12.26 10.46
C ASP A 12 -16.63 12.73 9.10
N HIS A 13 -17.19 12.28 7.98
CA HIS A 13 -16.69 12.63 6.64
C HIS A 13 -16.75 14.14 6.34
N ILE A 14 -17.71 14.85 6.93
CA ILE A 14 -17.91 16.29 6.75
C ILE A 14 -16.85 17.07 7.54
N ASP A 15 -16.69 16.74 8.82
CA ASP A 15 -15.68 17.36 9.68
C ASP A 15 -14.27 17.04 9.18
N GLN A 16 -14.03 15.80 8.74
CA GLN A 16 -12.77 15.39 8.12
C GLN A 16 -12.40 16.29 6.93
N TRP A 17 -13.36 16.56 6.04
CA TRP A 17 -13.15 17.48 4.92
C TRP A 17 -12.78 18.89 5.40
N ASN A 18 -13.51 19.41 6.39
CA ASN A 18 -13.24 20.74 6.95
C ASN A 18 -11.82 20.81 7.55
N LYS A 19 -11.41 19.82 8.35
CA LYS A 19 -10.05 19.76 8.91
C LYS A 19 -8.98 19.76 7.82
N ILE A 20 -9.22 19.10 6.69
CA ILE A 20 -8.28 19.07 5.56
C ILE A 20 -8.16 20.45 4.92
N ILE A 21 -9.28 21.07 4.52
CA ILE A 21 -9.25 22.35 3.80
C ILE A 21 -8.83 23.53 4.68
N GLU A 22 -9.09 23.48 5.99
CA GLU A 22 -8.62 24.50 6.94
C GLU A 22 -7.09 24.53 7.01
N GLN A 23 -6.44 23.37 6.86
CA GLN A 23 -4.98 23.25 6.95
C GLN A 23 -4.30 23.42 5.58
N LEU A 24 -4.84 22.78 4.53
CA LEU A 24 -4.22 22.72 3.20
C LEU A 24 -4.79 23.73 2.20
N GLY A 25 -5.90 24.37 2.55
CA GLY A 25 -6.62 25.31 1.69
C GLY A 25 -7.72 24.64 0.86
N THR A 26 -8.60 25.47 0.32
CA THR A 26 -9.67 25.03 -0.58
C THR A 26 -9.08 24.66 -1.94
N PRO A 27 -9.36 23.45 -2.47
CA PRO A 27 -8.76 22.99 -3.73
C PRO A 27 -9.30 23.75 -4.95
N SER A 28 -8.62 23.58 -6.08
CA SER A 28 -8.94 24.29 -7.32
C SER A 28 -10.30 23.88 -7.89
N GLN A 29 -10.86 24.77 -8.73
CA GLN A 29 -12.11 24.50 -9.45
C GLN A 29 -12.02 23.29 -10.38
N GLU A 30 -10.85 23.01 -10.93
CA GLU A 30 -10.56 21.82 -11.73
C GLU A 30 -10.77 20.52 -10.94
N PHE A 31 -10.29 20.47 -9.69
CA PHE A 31 -10.55 19.35 -8.79
C PHE A 31 -12.04 19.24 -8.46
N MET A 32 -12.70 20.35 -8.11
CA MET A 32 -14.13 20.35 -7.78
C MET A 32 -14.99 19.81 -8.92
N LYS A 33 -14.63 20.11 -10.17
CA LYS A 33 -15.31 19.62 -11.39
C LYS A 33 -15.25 18.11 -11.60
N ARG A 34 -14.35 17.39 -10.92
CA ARG A 34 -14.27 15.92 -10.97
C ARG A 34 -15.09 15.24 -9.86
N LEU A 35 -15.58 16.00 -8.88
CA LEU A 35 -16.42 15.46 -7.81
C LEU A 35 -17.85 15.18 -8.29
N GLN A 36 -18.54 14.24 -7.63
CA GLN A 36 -19.97 14.01 -7.83
C GLN A 36 -20.78 15.28 -7.53
N PRO A 37 -21.89 15.57 -8.24
CA PRO A 37 -22.61 16.83 -8.11
C PRO A 37 -23.08 17.18 -6.70
N THR A 38 -23.56 16.19 -5.94
CA THR A 38 -24.01 16.37 -4.55
C THR A 38 -22.86 16.77 -3.63
N VAL A 39 -21.72 16.09 -3.76
CA VAL A 39 -20.50 16.39 -3.00
C VAL A 39 -19.94 17.75 -3.40
N ARG A 40 -19.90 18.06 -4.71
CA ARG A 40 -19.44 19.35 -5.23
C ARG A 40 -20.22 20.51 -4.64
N ASN A 41 -21.55 20.47 -4.73
CA ASN A 41 -22.41 21.51 -4.18
C ASN A 41 -22.16 21.71 -2.68
N TYR A 42 -21.95 20.61 -1.95
CA TYR A 42 -21.65 20.68 -0.54
C TYR A 42 -20.30 21.36 -0.25
N VAL A 43 -19.22 20.97 -0.93
CA VAL A 43 -17.87 21.52 -0.68
C VAL A 43 -17.69 22.96 -1.21
N GLU A 44 -18.37 23.33 -2.29
CA GLU A 44 -18.30 24.69 -2.86
C GLU A 44 -19.01 25.74 -1.99
N ASN A 45 -20.02 25.32 -1.21
CA ASN A 45 -20.73 26.18 -0.28
C ASN A 45 -20.00 26.36 1.07
N ARG A 46 -18.81 25.78 1.24
CA ARG A 46 -17.99 25.95 2.45
C ARG A 46 -17.12 27.21 2.36
N PRO A 47 -16.72 27.80 3.51
CA PRO A 47 -15.78 28.90 3.54
C PRO A 47 -14.50 28.55 2.77
N LYS A 48 -13.99 29.53 2.01
CA LYS A 48 -12.72 29.38 1.30
C LYS A 48 -11.57 29.60 2.27
N TYR A 49 -10.65 28.66 2.31
CA TYR A 49 -9.43 28.74 3.10
C TYR A 49 -8.23 28.84 2.16
N THR A 50 -7.27 29.69 2.53
CA THR A 50 -5.98 29.77 1.83
C THR A 50 -5.04 28.62 2.20
N GLY A 51 -5.32 27.92 3.30
CA GLY A 51 -4.41 26.96 3.91
C GLY A 51 -3.26 27.65 4.64
N TYR A 52 -2.43 26.83 5.29
CA TYR A 52 -1.17 27.25 5.90
C TYR A 52 0.00 26.81 5.03
N VAL A 53 1.05 27.62 5.03
CA VAL A 53 2.35 27.19 4.48
C VAL A 53 2.91 26.02 5.29
N PHE A 54 3.64 25.12 4.65
CA PHE A 54 4.12 23.89 5.27
C PHE A 54 5.11 24.14 6.42
N GLU A 55 5.81 25.27 6.42
CA GLU A 55 6.67 25.73 7.52
C GLU A 55 5.87 25.99 8.79
N LYS A 56 4.61 26.41 8.66
CA LYS A 56 3.72 26.63 9.80
C LYS A 56 3.04 25.32 10.25
N LEU A 57 2.73 24.44 9.31
CA LEU A 57 2.18 23.10 9.62
C LEU A 57 3.22 22.20 10.28
N PHE A 58 4.46 22.27 9.81
CA PHE A 58 5.61 21.49 10.25
C PHE A 58 6.80 22.42 10.52
N PRO A 59 6.80 23.16 11.64
CA PRO A 59 7.89 24.05 12.01
C PRO A 59 9.17 23.28 12.34
N ASP A 60 10.33 23.94 12.20
CA ASP A 60 11.66 23.33 12.39
C ASP A 60 11.83 22.67 13.76
N VAL A 61 11.17 23.20 14.80
CA VAL A 61 11.19 22.65 16.17
C VAL A 61 10.64 21.21 16.27
N LEU A 62 9.84 20.78 15.29
CA LEU A 62 9.31 19.41 15.24
C LEU A 62 10.27 18.42 14.59
N PHE A 63 11.36 18.91 14.00
CA PHE A 63 12.39 18.08 13.41
C PHE A 63 13.59 17.99 14.36
N PRO A 64 14.32 16.86 14.35
CA PRO A 64 15.59 16.79 15.05
C PRO A 64 16.51 17.93 14.59
N ALA A 65 17.21 18.56 15.53
CA ALA A 65 18.28 19.49 15.16
C ALA A 65 19.33 18.74 14.32
N ASP A 66 19.97 19.44 13.38
CA ASP A 66 20.99 18.89 12.49
C ASP A 66 22.08 18.19 13.31
N SER A 67 21.94 16.88 13.49
CA SER A 67 22.89 16.05 14.23
C SER A 67 23.94 15.50 13.26
N SER A 68 25.18 15.42 13.72
CA SER A 68 26.34 14.98 12.94
C SER A 68 26.22 13.56 12.38
N GLU A 69 25.35 12.73 12.94
CA GLU A 69 25.18 11.31 12.59
C GLU A 69 24.40 11.08 11.29
N HIS A 70 23.50 12.01 10.90
CA HIS A 70 22.66 11.88 9.70
C HIS A 70 22.62 13.18 8.87
N SER A 71 23.79 13.76 8.61
CA SER A 71 24.00 15.00 7.82
C SER A 71 23.26 15.05 6.45
N ARG A 72 22.80 13.91 5.94
CA ARG A 72 22.10 13.79 4.65
C ARG A 72 20.59 14.03 4.73
N LEU A 73 19.97 13.96 5.91
CA LEU A 73 18.52 14.12 6.09
C LEU A 73 18.21 15.47 6.75
N LYS A 74 17.61 16.37 5.99
CA LYS A 74 17.28 17.72 6.45
C LYS A 74 15.78 17.91 6.70
N ALA A 75 15.43 18.72 7.70
CA ALA A 75 14.05 19.13 7.95
C ALA A 75 13.38 19.73 6.69
N SER A 76 14.13 20.48 5.89
CA SER A 76 13.64 21.05 4.63
C SER A 76 13.27 19.99 3.59
N GLN A 77 14.04 18.91 3.46
CA GLN A 77 13.73 17.82 2.54
C GLN A 77 12.51 17.02 3.01
N ALA A 78 12.38 16.81 4.32
CA ALA A 78 11.20 16.16 4.89
C ALA A 78 9.93 16.99 4.62
N ARG A 79 10.01 18.30 4.88
CA ARG A 79 8.90 19.25 4.63
C ARG A 79 8.53 19.33 3.16
N ASP A 80 9.51 19.37 2.26
CA ASP A 80 9.28 19.38 0.82
C ASP A 80 8.57 18.11 0.34
N LEU A 81 8.97 16.93 0.84
CA LEU A 81 8.27 15.68 0.54
C LEU A 81 6.82 15.71 1.06
N LEU A 82 6.61 16.17 2.29
CA LEU A 82 5.27 16.31 2.87
C LEU A 82 4.39 17.26 2.04
N CYS A 83 4.95 18.36 1.55
CA CYS A 83 4.30 19.30 0.62
C CYS A 83 3.78 18.58 -0.63
N LYS A 84 4.60 17.69 -1.21
CA LYS A 84 4.28 16.95 -2.43
C LYS A 84 3.30 15.78 -2.20
N MET A 85 3.26 15.23 -0.99
CA MET A 85 2.37 14.12 -0.61
C MET A 85 1.01 14.58 -0.07
N LEU A 86 0.98 15.63 0.76
CA LEU A 86 -0.22 16.19 1.37
C LEU A 86 -0.93 17.15 0.41
N VAL A 87 -1.23 16.64 -0.79
CA VAL A 87 -1.95 17.34 -1.85
C VAL A 87 -3.35 16.74 -1.97
N ILE A 88 -4.38 17.58 -1.89
CA ILE A 88 -5.78 17.16 -1.97
C ILE A 88 -6.07 16.52 -3.33
N ASP A 89 -5.61 17.17 -4.40
CA ASP A 89 -5.80 16.70 -5.77
C ASP A 89 -4.86 15.52 -6.07
N PRO A 90 -5.40 14.30 -6.32
CA PRO A 90 -4.56 13.14 -6.60
C PRO A 90 -3.77 13.26 -7.90
N GLU A 91 -4.22 14.04 -8.89
CA GLU A 91 -3.50 14.23 -10.16
C GLU A 91 -2.26 15.12 -9.99
N LYS A 92 -2.19 15.88 -8.89
CA LYS A 92 -1.07 16.77 -8.55
C LYS A 92 -0.20 16.22 -7.43
N ARG A 93 -0.62 15.11 -6.81
CA ARG A 93 0.12 14.44 -5.75
C ARG A 93 1.30 13.66 -6.35
N ILE A 94 2.43 13.69 -5.65
CA ILE A 94 3.60 12.90 -6.06
C ILE A 94 3.25 11.41 -6.17
N SER A 95 3.75 10.76 -7.22
CA SER A 95 3.62 9.31 -7.37
C SER A 95 4.58 8.56 -6.43
N VAL A 96 4.37 7.26 -6.28
CA VAL A 96 5.22 6.42 -5.44
C VAL A 96 6.66 6.41 -5.96
N GLU A 97 6.84 6.27 -7.27
CA GLU A 97 8.15 6.22 -7.94
C GLU A 97 8.92 7.53 -7.71
N ASN A 98 8.24 8.66 -7.87
CA ASN A 98 8.85 9.97 -7.64
C ASN A 98 9.15 10.22 -6.15
N ALA A 99 8.35 9.67 -5.24
CA ALA A 99 8.58 9.77 -3.80
C ALA A 99 9.80 8.93 -3.37
N LEU A 100 10.00 7.74 -3.95
CA LEU A 100 11.19 6.91 -3.71
C LEU A 100 12.48 7.62 -4.15
N LEU A 101 12.43 8.32 -5.28
CA LEU A 101 13.54 9.12 -5.80
C LEU A 101 13.73 10.46 -5.06
N HIS A 102 12.84 10.81 -4.14
CA HIS A 102 12.93 12.08 -3.41
C HIS A 102 14.20 12.13 -2.55
N PRO A 103 14.96 13.24 -2.49
CA PRO A 103 16.21 13.31 -1.72
C PRO A 103 16.12 12.88 -0.25
N TYR A 104 14.92 12.98 0.34
CA TYR A 104 14.64 12.53 1.71
C TYR A 104 14.56 11.00 1.86
N ILE A 105 14.06 10.28 0.84
CA ILE A 105 13.88 8.82 0.85
C ILE A 105 15.05 8.12 0.14
N ASN A 106 15.57 8.74 -0.92
CA ASN A 106 16.56 8.16 -1.81
C ASN A 106 17.89 7.77 -1.14
N VAL A 107 18.15 8.22 0.10
CA VAL A 107 19.31 7.74 0.87
C VAL A 107 19.23 6.25 1.22
N TRP A 108 18.02 5.68 1.19
CA TRP A 108 17.72 4.28 1.42
C TRP A 108 17.30 3.55 0.14
N TYR A 109 17.43 4.18 -1.03
CA TYR A 109 17.04 3.55 -2.29
C TYR A 109 18.02 2.42 -2.62
N ASP A 110 17.48 1.20 -2.70
CA ASP A 110 18.16 0.04 -3.26
C ASP A 110 17.31 -0.48 -4.43
N GLU A 111 17.89 -0.53 -5.62
CA GLU A 111 17.22 -1.03 -6.81
C GLU A 111 16.78 -2.50 -6.64
N ALA A 112 17.56 -3.30 -5.91
CA ALA A 112 17.23 -4.69 -5.65
C ALA A 112 16.05 -4.84 -4.68
N GLU A 113 15.79 -3.87 -3.80
CA GLU A 113 14.61 -3.86 -2.92
C GLU A 113 13.39 -3.25 -3.61
N VAL A 114 13.57 -2.17 -4.37
CA VAL A 114 12.48 -1.46 -5.06
C VAL A 114 11.95 -2.25 -6.25
N ASN A 115 12.86 -2.75 -7.07
CA ASN A 115 12.55 -3.59 -8.22
C ASN A 115 12.84 -5.05 -7.90
N ALA A 116 12.66 -5.45 -6.63
CA ALA A 116 12.76 -6.83 -6.18
C ALA A 116 11.81 -7.71 -6.99
N VAL A 117 12.28 -8.14 -8.17
CA VAL A 117 11.92 -9.43 -8.72
C VAL A 117 12.60 -10.37 -7.74
N SER A 118 11.88 -10.73 -6.68
CA SER A 118 12.27 -11.86 -5.86
C SER A 118 12.65 -13.00 -6.81
N SER A 119 13.52 -13.91 -6.41
CA SER A 119 13.77 -15.12 -7.21
C SER A 119 12.49 -15.91 -7.53
N ALA A 120 11.37 -15.56 -6.87
CA ALA A 120 10.01 -15.88 -7.29
C ALA A 120 9.42 -14.75 -8.17
N PRO A 121 8.79 -15.07 -9.32
CA PRO A 121 8.09 -14.07 -10.14
C PRO A 121 7.17 -13.23 -9.25
N ALA A 122 7.09 -11.92 -9.53
CA ALA A 122 6.14 -11.05 -8.85
C ALA A 122 4.78 -11.75 -8.80
N PRO A 123 4.08 -11.76 -7.64
CA PRO A 123 2.77 -12.38 -7.55
C PRO A 123 1.92 -11.85 -8.70
N ALA A 124 1.18 -12.75 -9.35
CA ALA A 124 0.31 -12.37 -10.45
C ALA A 124 -0.54 -11.16 -10.02
N PRO A 125 -0.82 -10.20 -10.93
CA PRO A 125 -1.73 -9.10 -10.62
C PRO A 125 -2.98 -9.67 -9.97
N TYR A 126 -3.39 -9.04 -8.87
CA TYR A 126 -4.55 -9.51 -8.13
C TYR A 126 -5.77 -9.58 -9.05
N ASP A 127 -6.42 -10.74 -9.10
CA ASP A 127 -7.62 -10.94 -9.91
C ASP A 127 -8.86 -10.46 -9.14
N HIS A 128 -9.32 -9.25 -9.46
CA HIS A 128 -10.53 -8.66 -8.89
C HIS A 128 -11.83 -9.38 -9.30
N SER A 129 -11.79 -10.34 -10.23
CA SER A 129 -13.00 -10.98 -10.77
C SER A 129 -13.83 -11.72 -9.72
N VAL A 130 -13.21 -12.15 -8.62
CA VAL A 130 -13.90 -12.78 -7.49
C VAL A 130 -14.65 -11.73 -6.66
N ASP A 131 -14.04 -10.59 -6.38
CA ASP A 131 -14.61 -9.50 -5.56
C ASP A 131 -15.69 -8.70 -6.27
N GLU A 132 -15.55 -8.53 -7.59
CA GLU A 132 -16.52 -7.79 -8.41
C GLU A 132 -17.84 -8.55 -8.60
N ARG A 133 -17.87 -9.84 -8.26
CA ARG A 133 -19.08 -10.67 -8.32
C ARG A 133 -19.81 -10.60 -6.98
N GLU A 134 -21.13 -10.46 -7.06
CA GLU A 134 -21.96 -10.66 -5.88
C GLU A 134 -22.00 -12.14 -5.49
N HIS A 135 -21.49 -12.44 -4.29
CA HIS A 135 -21.59 -13.76 -3.69
C HIS A 135 -22.46 -13.71 -2.44
N THR A 136 -23.27 -14.73 -2.24
CA THR A 136 -23.96 -14.97 -0.97
C THR A 136 -22.95 -15.33 0.13
N VAL A 137 -23.36 -15.19 1.40
CA VAL A 137 -22.53 -15.58 2.55
C VAL A 137 -22.04 -17.02 2.45
N GLN A 138 -22.88 -17.93 1.94
CA GLN A 138 -22.51 -19.34 1.79
C GLN A 138 -21.45 -19.55 0.70
N GLN A 139 -21.54 -18.80 -0.41
CA GLN A 139 -20.54 -18.83 -1.48
C GLN A 139 -19.21 -18.24 -0.99
N TRP A 140 -19.23 -17.13 -0.26
CA TRP A 140 -18.03 -16.58 0.39
C TRP A 140 -17.38 -17.58 1.34
N LYS A 141 -18.19 -18.26 2.17
CA LYS A 141 -17.69 -19.28 3.09
C LYS A 141 -16.99 -20.42 2.35
N GLU A 142 -17.57 -20.88 1.23
CA GLU A 142 -16.97 -21.92 0.41
C GLU A 142 -15.67 -21.45 -0.24
N LEU A 143 -15.65 -20.26 -0.86
CA LEU A 143 -14.46 -19.70 -1.50
C LEU A 143 -13.29 -19.54 -0.52
N ILE A 144 -13.56 -18.97 0.67
CA ILE A 144 -12.54 -18.82 1.71
C ILE A 144 -12.05 -20.18 2.22
N TYR A 145 -12.96 -21.14 2.37
CA TYR A 145 -12.60 -22.48 2.83
C TYR A 145 -11.72 -23.21 1.80
N GLN A 146 -12.04 -23.11 0.51
CA GLN A 146 -11.21 -23.68 -0.57
C GLN A 146 -9.82 -23.03 -0.60
N GLU A 147 -9.73 -21.70 -0.48
CA GLU A 147 -8.44 -20.99 -0.42
C GLU A 147 -7.56 -21.51 0.74
N VAL A 148 -8.15 -21.72 1.93
CA VAL A 148 -7.43 -22.28 3.09
C VAL A 148 -6.93 -23.70 2.82
N LEU A 149 -7.76 -24.54 2.19
CA LEU A 149 -7.37 -25.91 1.84
C LEU A 149 -6.25 -25.94 0.78
N GLU A 150 -6.34 -25.10 -0.25
CA GLU A 150 -5.32 -24.98 -1.30
C GLU A 150 -3.99 -24.46 -0.73
N TYR A 151 -4.07 -23.47 0.18
CA TYR A 151 -2.90 -22.98 0.91
C TYR A 151 -2.24 -24.08 1.74
N GLU A 152 -3.01 -24.87 2.50
CA GLU A 152 -2.50 -25.98 3.30
C GLU A 152 -1.80 -27.06 2.43
N GLN A 153 -2.38 -27.39 1.28
CA GLN A 153 -1.81 -28.37 0.34
C GLN A 153 -0.49 -27.89 -0.27
N THR A 154 -0.38 -26.60 -0.60
CA THR A 154 0.79 -26.02 -1.27
C THR A 154 1.91 -25.62 -0.31
N HIS A 155 1.59 -25.35 0.96
CA HIS A 155 2.54 -24.85 1.95
C HIS A 155 2.83 -25.83 3.10
N ASN A 156 2.27 -27.05 3.07
CA ASN A 156 2.53 -28.20 3.96
C ASN A 156 3.08 -27.84 5.35
N THR A 157 2.35 -27.01 6.09
CA THR A 157 2.79 -26.51 7.40
C THR A 157 2.80 -27.58 8.49
N LEU A 158 2.28 -28.79 8.21
CA LEU A 158 2.17 -29.89 9.17
C LEU A 158 3.00 -31.13 8.81
N GLY A 159 3.73 -31.15 7.69
CA GLY A 159 4.62 -32.25 7.33
C GLY A 159 3.93 -33.62 7.20
N ILE A 160 2.61 -33.67 7.00
CA ILE A 160 1.89 -34.92 6.82
C ILE A 160 2.11 -35.34 5.37
N ARG A 161 3.10 -36.22 5.16
CA ARG A 161 3.24 -36.96 3.90
C ARG A 161 1.90 -37.64 3.59
N PRO A 162 1.41 -37.62 2.34
CA PRO A 162 0.24 -38.40 1.98
C PRO A 162 0.59 -39.89 2.20
N VAL A 163 -0.02 -40.48 3.22
CA VAL A 163 0.05 -41.91 3.47
C VAL A 163 -0.87 -42.58 2.45
N GLY A 164 -0.30 -43.16 1.39
CA GLY A 164 -1.08 -44.05 0.54
C GLY A 164 -0.60 -44.19 -0.89
N SER A 165 0.54 -44.86 -1.11
CA SER A 165 0.73 -45.62 -2.35
C SER A 165 1.59 -46.86 -2.10
N HIS A 166 1.03 -47.82 -1.37
CA HIS A 166 1.38 -49.22 -1.56
C HIS A 166 0.10 -50.02 -1.54
N LEU A 167 -0.23 -50.64 -2.68
CA LEU A 167 -0.35 -52.09 -2.83
C LEU A 167 -0.98 -52.46 -4.19
N ASN A 168 -0.18 -53.11 -5.03
CA ASN A 168 -0.48 -54.30 -5.85
C ASN A 168 0.47 -54.33 -7.05
N SER A 169 1.00 -55.44 -7.53
CA SER A 169 0.98 -56.84 -7.11
C SER A 169 2.06 -57.52 -7.97
N GLN A 170 2.76 -58.47 -7.36
CA GLN A 170 3.40 -59.66 -7.93
C GLN A 170 3.59 -59.74 -9.45
N THR A 171 4.79 -60.08 -9.91
CA THR A 171 5.13 -61.42 -10.43
C THR A 171 6.57 -61.41 -10.98
N GLY A 172 7.33 -62.45 -10.64
CA GLY A 172 8.77 -62.50 -10.92
C GLY A 172 9.14 -62.87 -12.35
N LYS A 173 10.44 -62.78 -12.64
CA LYS A 173 11.23 -63.83 -13.30
C LYS A 173 12.72 -63.47 -13.32
N MET A 174 13.49 -64.53 -13.15
CA MET A 174 14.95 -64.66 -13.14
C MET A 174 15.64 -64.31 -14.48
N SER A 175 16.94 -64.00 -14.37
CA SER A 175 18.00 -64.16 -15.41
C SER A 175 17.99 -63.09 -16.54
N PHE A 176 19.10 -62.56 -17.07
CA PHE A 176 20.46 -63.07 -17.31
C PHE A 176 21.46 -61.92 -17.65
N LEU A 177 22.78 -62.19 -17.48
CA LEU A 177 24.01 -61.76 -18.23
C LEU A 177 24.41 -60.26 -18.20
N ILE A 178 25.59 -59.85 -17.68
CA ILE A 178 27.01 -60.01 -18.12
C ILE A 178 27.45 -59.07 -19.27
N GLN A 179 28.59 -58.39 -19.02
CA GLN A 179 29.53 -57.69 -19.91
C GLN A 179 29.11 -56.30 -20.45
N ALA A 180 29.99 -55.30 -20.49
CA ALA A 180 31.47 -55.30 -20.52
C ALA A 180 32.09 -54.26 -19.58
#